data_AF-B4GAS6-F1
#
_entry.id   AF-B4GAS6-F1
#
_cell.length_a   1.000
_cell.length_b   1.000
_cell.length_c   1.000
_cell.angle_alpha   90.00
_cell.angle_beta   90.00
_cell.angle_gamma   90.00
#
_symmetry.space_group_name_H-M   'P 1'
#
loop_
_entity.id
_entity.type
_entity.pdbx_description
1 polymer ?
#
loop_
_entity_poly.entity_id
_entity_poly.type
_entity_poly.pdbx_seq_one_letter_code
_entity_poly.pdbx_strand_id
1 'polypeptide(L)'
;MTSSMDEDIPINPPPTSEEDPLAEERLGLVREVGAQAVWSLSSCKPGFGVERLRDNIMDTYWQSDGQLPHLVNIQFHKRTNISQIYIYTDYKLDESYTPSRISIRSGTNFNDLQELQVLDLTEPTGWVQVPIKDGNVKSIRTFMLQIAVISNHQNGRDTHMRQIRIHAPVEGKLYALEPFGKFGTVDFQKFATIR
;
A
#
# COMPACT_ATOMS: atom_id res chain seq x y z
N MET A 1 13.69 -55.20 -16.21
CA MET A 1 12.89 -54.75 -15.06
C MET A 1 13.23 -53.29 -14.85
N THR A 2 12.32 -52.41 -15.27
CA THR A 2 12.50 -50.96 -15.35
C THR A 2 12.42 -50.34 -13.96
N SER A 3 13.52 -49.73 -13.51
CA SER A 3 13.60 -48.96 -12.27
C SER A 3 12.90 -47.62 -12.47
N SER A 4 11.83 -47.39 -11.72
CA SER A 4 11.15 -46.10 -11.60
C SER A 4 12.09 -45.07 -11.01
N MET A 5 12.40 -44.02 -11.78
CA MET A 5 12.98 -42.79 -11.26
C MET A 5 11.80 -41.88 -10.91
N ASP A 6 11.46 -41.83 -9.62
CA ASP A 6 10.60 -40.78 -9.09
C ASP A 6 11.41 -39.48 -9.13
N GLU A 7 11.11 -38.61 -10.09
CA GLU A 7 11.60 -37.23 -10.10
C GLU A 7 10.89 -36.49 -8.97
N ASP A 8 11.65 -36.16 -7.91
CA ASP A 8 11.23 -35.23 -6.87
C ASP A 8 10.94 -33.86 -7.51
N ILE A 9 9.65 -33.60 -7.78
CA ILE A 9 9.15 -32.28 -8.14
C ILE A 9 9.45 -31.37 -6.95
N PRO A 10 10.19 -30.26 -7.11
CA PRO A 10 10.37 -29.31 -6.03
C PRO A 10 9.01 -28.68 -5.74
N ILE A 11 8.38 -29.13 -4.65
CA ILE A 11 7.22 -28.49 -4.07
C ILE A 11 7.73 -27.13 -3.58
N ASN A 12 7.52 -26.09 -4.40
CA ASN A 12 7.62 -24.73 -3.90
C ASN A 12 6.73 -24.65 -2.65
N PRO A 13 7.25 -24.15 -1.51
CA PRO A 13 6.43 -23.99 -0.33
C PRO A 13 5.21 -23.13 -0.71
N PRO A 14 4.01 -23.43 -0.18
CA PRO A 14 2.86 -22.57 -0.39
C PRO A 14 3.23 -21.14 0.02
N PRO A 15 2.79 -20.11 -0.72
CA PRO A 15 3.10 -18.73 -0.38
C PRO A 15 2.67 -18.47 1.07
N THR A 16 3.64 -18.16 1.92
CA THR A 16 3.42 -17.85 3.33
C THR A 16 2.53 -16.63 3.42
N SER A 17 1.46 -16.75 4.22
CA SER A 17 0.43 -15.75 4.51
C SER A 17 0.97 -14.55 5.31
N GLU A 18 2.04 -13.90 4.86
CA GLU A 18 2.85 -12.98 5.67
C GLU A 18 2.61 -11.47 5.40
N GLU A 19 1.79 -11.07 4.42
CA GLU A 19 1.55 -9.63 4.15
C GLU A 19 0.08 -9.24 4.31
N ASP A 20 -0.56 -9.63 5.41
CA ASP A 20 -1.84 -9.01 5.80
C ASP A 20 -1.57 -7.56 6.27
N PRO A 21 -2.00 -6.51 5.53
CA PRO A 21 -1.81 -5.12 5.96
C PRO A 21 -2.40 -4.84 7.33
N LEU A 22 -3.43 -5.60 7.72
CA LEU A 22 -4.10 -5.42 9.00
C LEU A 22 -3.29 -5.94 10.19
N ALA A 23 -2.22 -6.73 9.99
CA ALA A 23 -1.45 -7.28 11.10
C ALA A 23 -0.80 -6.17 11.94
N GLU A 24 -0.10 -5.23 11.30
CA GLU A 24 0.53 -4.09 11.98
C GLU A 24 -0.50 -3.11 12.56
N GLU A 25 -1.64 -2.94 11.88
CA GLU A 25 -2.77 -2.12 12.38
C GLU A 25 -3.37 -2.73 13.65
N ARG A 26 -3.61 -4.04 13.69
CA ARG A 26 -4.16 -4.76 14.86
C ARG A 26 -3.21 -4.73 16.05
N LEU A 27 -1.90 -4.68 15.79
CA LEU A 27 -0.86 -4.50 16.82
C LEU A 27 -0.73 -3.04 17.28
N GLY A 28 -1.40 -2.10 16.61
CA GLY A 28 -1.35 -0.67 16.93
C GLY A 28 0.01 -0.02 16.65
N LEU A 29 0.82 -0.61 15.76
CA LEU A 29 2.13 -0.07 15.36
C LEU A 29 1.97 0.99 14.27
N VAL A 30 0.97 0.81 13.41
CA VAL A 30 0.61 1.72 12.33
C VAL A 30 -0.88 2.04 12.38
N ARG A 31 -1.27 3.12 11.70
CA ARG A 31 -2.67 3.51 11.51
C ARG A 31 -2.94 3.77 10.04
N GLU A 32 -4.11 3.35 9.57
CA GLU A 32 -4.61 3.70 8.24
C GLU A 32 -4.98 5.19 8.21
N VAL A 33 -4.45 5.93 7.23
CA VAL A 33 -4.66 7.39 7.09
C VAL A 33 -5.34 7.78 5.79
N GLY A 34 -5.70 6.83 4.92
CA GLY A 34 -6.33 7.12 3.64
C GLY A 34 -7.67 7.86 3.77
N ALA A 35 -8.42 7.66 4.84
CA ALA A 35 -9.66 8.41 5.12
C ALA A 35 -9.45 9.92 5.38
N GLN A 36 -8.21 10.35 5.67
CA GLN A 36 -7.87 11.76 5.92
C GLN A 36 -7.50 12.52 4.65
N ALA A 37 -7.41 11.82 3.52
CA ALA A 37 -7.02 12.35 2.22
C ALA A 37 -8.21 12.50 1.27
N VAL A 38 -8.06 13.41 0.32
CA VAL A 38 -8.87 13.48 -0.90
C VAL A 38 -8.18 12.64 -1.96
N TRP A 39 -8.96 11.77 -2.61
CA TRP A 39 -8.48 10.84 -3.63
C TRP A 39 -9.01 11.26 -5.00
N SER A 40 -8.17 11.20 -6.03
CA SER A 40 -8.58 11.39 -7.42
C SER A 40 -7.82 10.45 -8.34
N LEU A 41 -8.42 10.15 -9.49
CA LEU A 41 -7.87 9.24 -10.50
C LEU A 41 -7.62 10.01 -11.80
N SER A 42 -6.64 9.59 -12.59
CA SER A 42 -6.45 10.17 -13.93
C SER A 42 -7.64 9.90 -14.84
N SER A 43 -8.26 8.73 -14.71
CA SER A 43 -9.43 8.28 -15.46
C SER A 43 -10.15 7.17 -14.71
N CYS A 44 -11.42 6.93 -15.02
CA CYS A 44 -12.12 5.74 -14.58
C CYS A 44 -13.28 5.40 -15.52
N LYS A 45 -13.57 4.11 -15.67
CA LYS A 45 -14.85 3.69 -16.24
C LYS A 45 -16.00 4.03 -15.30
N PRO A 46 -17.20 4.39 -15.83
CA PRO A 46 -18.37 4.64 -15.00
C PRO A 46 -18.67 3.47 -14.05
N GLY A 47 -18.73 3.74 -12.74
CA GLY A 47 -19.02 2.74 -11.70
C GLY A 47 -17.79 1.98 -11.16
N PHE A 48 -16.60 2.23 -11.70
CA PHE A 48 -15.34 1.61 -11.28
C PHE A 48 -14.34 2.68 -10.83
N GLY A 49 -14.75 3.59 -9.94
CA GLY A 49 -13.96 4.75 -9.54
C GLY A 49 -13.17 4.58 -8.24
N VAL A 50 -12.86 5.72 -7.60
CA VAL A 50 -12.12 5.81 -6.33
C VAL A 50 -12.76 4.96 -5.24
N GLU A 51 -14.08 4.89 -5.22
CA GLU A 51 -14.84 4.18 -4.21
C GLU A 51 -14.44 2.70 -4.11
N ARG A 52 -14.05 2.08 -5.24
CA ARG A 52 -13.64 0.67 -5.29
C ARG A 52 -12.29 0.45 -4.65
N LEU A 53 -11.38 1.42 -4.73
CA LEU A 53 -10.05 1.33 -4.11
C LEU A 53 -10.09 1.35 -2.58
N ARG A 54 -11.25 1.64 -1.97
CA ARG A 54 -11.40 1.99 -0.55
C ARG A 54 -12.58 1.31 0.15
N ASP A 55 -13.34 0.47 -0.55
CA ASP A 55 -14.56 -0.18 -0.03
C ASP A 55 -14.28 -1.43 0.84
N ASN A 56 -13.01 -1.83 0.98
CA ASN A 56 -12.56 -3.07 1.64
C ASN A 56 -13.13 -4.36 1.04
N ILE A 57 -13.52 -4.34 -0.23
CA ILE A 57 -13.95 -5.52 -0.97
C ILE A 57 -12.86 -5.86 -1.99
N MET A 58 -12.42 -7.12 -2.02
CA MET A 58 -11.30 -7.53 -2.90
C MET A 58 -11.77 -7.90 -4.31
N ASP A 59 -13.09 -8.12 -4.48
CA ASP A 59 -13.71 -8.45 -5.75
C ASP A 59 -14.01 -7.22 -6.61
N THR A 60 -14.11 -6.04 -6.00
CA THR A 60 -14.32 -4.75 -6.67
C THR A 60 -12.97 -4.14 -7.04
N TYR A 61 -12.96 -3.28 -8.06
CA TYR A 61 -11.74 -2.66 -8.55
C TYR A 61 -12.01 -1.31 -9.20
N TRP A 62 -11.02 -0.43 -9.13
CA TRP A 62 -10.91 0.67 -10.07
C TRP A 62 -10.51 0.12 -11.43
N GLN A 63 -11.14 0.60 -12.48
CA GLN A 63 -10.71 0.38 -13.85
C GLN A 63 -10.41 1.74 -14.50
N SER A 64 -9.17 1.93 -14.95
CA SER A 64 -8.81 3.12 -15.74
C SER A 64 -9.50 3.10 -17.11
N ASP A 65 -9.56 4.27 -17.74
CA ASP A 65 -10.07 4.43 -19.11
C ASP A 65 -9.39 5.64 -19.76
N GLY A 66 -8.09 5.49 -20.05
CA GLY A 66 -7.24 6.63 -20.39
C GLY A 66 -5.90 6.24 -20.99
N GLN A 67 -5.00 7.23 -21.09
CA GLN A 67 -3.62 7.00 -21.50
C GLN A 67 -2.74 6.79 -20.27
N LEU A 68 -1.73 5.94 -20.41
CA LEU A 68 -0.68 5.79 -19.41
C LEU A 68 0.10 7.11 -19.24
N PRO A 69 0.65 7.38 -18.05
CA PRO A 69 0.48 6.59 -16.83
C PRO A 69 -0.91 6.76 -16.18
N HIS A 70 -1.46 5.68 -15.62
CA HIS A 70 -2.70 5.77 -14.84
C HIS A 70 -2.37 6.22 -13.41
N LEU A 71 -3.04 7.25 -12.92
CA LEU A 71 -2.63 7.92 -11.68
C LEU A 71 -3.69 7.76 -10.59
N VAL A 72 -3.24 7.45 -9.38
CA VAL A 72 -3.99 7.63 -8.14
C VAL A 72 -3.33 8.75 -7.35
N ASN A 73 -4.03 9.87 -7.17
CA ASN A 73 -3.55 11.02 -6.42
C ASN A 73 -4.22 11.04 -5.04
N ILE A 74 -3.42 11.22 -4.00
CA ILE A 74 -3.82 11.16 -2.60
C ILE A 74 -3.32 12.43 -1.93
N GLN A 75 -4.23 13.36 -1.64
CA GLN A 75 -3.90 14.68 -1.10
C GLN A 75 -4.41 14.82 0.34
N PHE A 76 -3.50 15.04 1.26
CA PHE A 76 -3.81 15.24 2.68
C PHE A 76 -3.99 16.72 3.01
N HIS A 77 -4.96 17.03 3.87
CA HIS A 77 -5.19 18.39 4.37
C HIS A 77 -4.08 18.90 5.29
N LYS A 78 -3.36 17.99 5.94
CA LYS A 78 -2.23 18.26 6.82
C LYS A 78 -1.05 17.44 6.34
N ARG A 79 0.17 17.90 6.63
CA ARG A 79 1.38 17.14 6.33
C ARG A 79 1.34 15.83 7.12
N THR A 80 1.14 14.72 6.43
CA THR A 80 0.92 13.40 7.03
C THR A 80 2.19 12.57 6.93
N ASN A 81 2.50 11.85 8.01
CA ASN A 81 3.60 10.90 8.03
C ASN A 81 3.13 9.58 7.39
N ILE A 82 3.88 9.01 6.45
CA ILE A 82 3.55 7.79 5.72
C ILE A 82 4.76 6.85 5.79
N SER A 83 4.54 5.62 6.27
CA SER A 83 5.58 4.59 6.39
C SER A 83 5.45 3.51 5.33
N GLN A 84 4.23 3.07 5.01
CA GLN A 84 3.97 2.04 3.99
C GLN A 84 2.70 2.34 3.21
N ILE A 85 2.65 1.85 1.97
CA ILE A 85 1.45 1.78 1.14
C ILE A 85 1.20 0.30 0.87
N TYR A 86 -0.04 -0.14 0.95
CA TYR A 86 -0.45 -1.48 0.55
C TYR A 86 -1.39 -1.37 -0.64
N ILE A 87 -1.12 -2.18 -1.66
CA ILE A 87 -1.91 -2.24 -2.88
C ILE A 87 -2.34 -3.69 -3.07
N TYR A 88 -3.62 -3.94 -3.30
CA TYR A 88 -4.08 -5.28 -3.68
C TYR A 88 -4.25 -5.40 -5.18
N THR A 89 -3.60 -6.42 -5.74
CA THR A 89 -3.64 -6.79 -7.17
C THR A 89 -3.65 -8.31 -7.28
N ASP A 90 -4.36 -8.85 -8.27
CA ASP A 90 -4.39 -10.30 -8.51
C ASP A 90 -4.22 -10.61 -9.99
N TYR A 91 -3.02 -11.07 -10.37
CA TYR A 91 -2.69 -11.41 -11.75
C TYR A 91 -3.57 -12.52 -12.33
N LYS A 92 -4.00 -13.47 -11.51
CA LYS A 92 -4.83 -14.60 -11.99
C LYS A 92 -6.24 -14.14 -12.34
N LEU A 93 -6.73 -13.09 -11.67
CA LEU A 93 -8.05 -12.53 -11.94
C LEU A 93 -8.02 -11.44 -13.02
N ASP A 94 -6.96 -10.64 -13.05
CA ASP A 94 -6.90 -9.42 -13.87
C ASP A 94 -6.04 -9.55 -15.14
N GLU A 95 -5.19 -10.59 -15.25
CA GLU A 95 -4.33 -10.85 -16.40
C GLU A 95 -3.59 -9.58 -16.88
N SER A 96 -3.87 -9.12 -18.11
CA SER A 96 -3.29 -7.91 -18.72
C SER A 96 -3.65 -6.60 -18.01
N TYR A 97 -4.71 -6.54 -17.20
CA TYR A 97 -5.06 -5.34 -16.42
C TYR A 97 -4.19 -5.17 -15.17
N THR A 98 -3.36 -6.15 -14.85
CA THR A 98 -2.50 -6.13 -13.65
C THR A 98 -1.31 -5.18 -13.84
N PRO A 99 -1.10 -4.17 -12.96
CA PRO A 99 0.09 -3.34 -12.99
C PRO A 99 1.38 -4.19 -13.02
N SER A 100 2.30 -3.90 -13.93
CA SER A 100 3.64 -4.52 -14.00
C SER A 100 4.74 -3.58 -13.52
N ARG A 101 4.55 -2.27 -13.66
CA ARG A 101 5.47 -1.25 -13.15
C ARG A 101 4.71 -0.08 -12.55
N ILE A 102 5.02 0.23 -11.30
CA ILE A 102 4.43 1.36 -10.57
C ILE A 102 5.51 2.32 -10.08
N SER A 103 5.24 3.62 -10.12
CA SER A 103 6.09 4.68 -9.59
C SER A 103 5.37 5.35 -8.43
N ILE A 104 6.04 5.47 -7.28
CA ILE A 104 5.54 6.17 -6.11
C ILE A 104 6.20 7.54 -6.06
N ARG A 105 5.36 8.58 -5.99
CA ARG A 105 5.80 9.97 -6.01
C ARG A 105 5.22 10.73 -4.83
N SER A 106 5.93 11.75 -4.37
CA SER A 106 5.51 12.57 -3.25
C SER A 106 5.89 14.03 -3.46
N GLY A 107 5.08 14.95 -2.94
CA GLY A 107 5.30 16.38 -3.05
C GLY A 107 4.37 17.19 -2.17
N THR A 108 4.38 18.51 -2.37
CA THR A 108 3.45 19.43 -1.72
C THR A 108 2.16 19.57 -2.51
N ASN A 109 2.25 19.52 -3.84
CA ASN A 109 1.16 19.62 -4.81
C ASN A 109 1.55 18.93 -6.13
N PHE A 110 0.72 19.06 -7.17
CA PHE A 110 0.94 18.39 -8.47
C PHE A 110 2.21 18.85 -9.21
N ASN A 111 2.73 20.05 -8.93
CA ASN A 111 3.84 20.64 -9.69
C ASN A 111 5.22 20.28 -9.14
N ASP A 112 5.31 19.76 -7.91
CA ASP A 112 6.57 19.46 -7.23
C ASP A 112 6.69 17.98 -6.82
N LEU A 113 5.92 17.10 -7.46
CA LEU A 113 6.01 15.66 -7.24
C LEU A 113 7.40 15.14 -7.64
N GLN A 114 8.05 14.45 -6.70
CA GLN A 114 9.31 13.75 -6.92
C GLN A 114 9.09 12.24 -6.83
N GLU A 115 9.71 11.49 -7.74
CA GLU A 115 9.71 10.03 -7.71
C GLU A 115 10.58 9.53 -6.56
N LEU A 116 9.96 8.81 -5.63
CA LEU A 116 10.63 8.22 -4.48
C LEU A 116 11.21 6.86 -4.84
N GLN A 117 10.42 6.04 -5.53
CA GLN A 117 10.83 4.71 -5.96
C GLN A 117 9.94 4.19 -7.09
N VAL A 118 10.49 3.27 -7.88
CA VAL A 118 9.79 2.50 -8.90
C VAL A 118 9.83 1.04 -8.51
N LEU A 119 8.70 0.36 -8.63
CA LEU A 119 8.58 -1.07 -8.35
C LEU A 119 8.14 -1.80 -9.61
N ASP A 120 8.84 -2.90 -9.88
CA ASP A 120 8.44 -3.90 -10.87
C ASP A 120 7.68 -5.02 -10.14
N LEU A 121 6.50 -5.33 -10.62
CA LEU A 121 5.61 -6.35 -10.08
C LEU A 121 5.57 -7.52 -11.06
N THR A 122 5.88 -8.72 -10.58
CA THR A 122 5.89 -9.95 -11.39
C THR A 122 4.73 -10.84 -10.97
N GLU A 123 3.65 -10.83 -11.75
CA GLU A 123 2.44 -11.64 -11.51
C GLU A 123 1.92 -11.59 -10.05
N PRO A 124 1.76 -10.38 -9.46
CA PRO A 124 1.41 -10.25 -8.05
C PRO A 124 0.04 -10.88 -7.76
N THR A 125 -0.06 -11.63 -6.65
CA THR A 125 -1.31 -12.26 -6.20
C THR A 125 -1.53 -11.94 -4.72
N GLY A 126 -2.29 -10.88 -4.44
CA GLY A 126 -2.62 -10.45 -3.09
C GLY A 126 -2.18 -9.02 -2.78
N TRP A 127 -1.90 -8.78 -1.49
CA TRP A 127 -1.36 -7.50 -1.04
C TRP A 127 0.11 -7.37 -1.41
N VAL A 128 0.45 -6.22 -1.96
CA VAL A 128 1.83 -5.79 -2.23
C VAL A 128 2.17 -4.69 -1.25
N GLN A 129 3.12 -4.95 -0.36
CA GLN A 129 3.66 -3.95 0.55
C GLN A 129 4.69 -3.06 -0.17
N VAL A 130 4.46 -1.75 -0.15
CA VAL A 130 5.36 -0.73 -0.69
C VAL A 130 5.91 0.10 0.47
N PRO A 131 7.09 -0.25 1.02
CA PRO A 131 7.71 0.52 2.09
C PRO A 131 8.18 1.87 1.57
N ILE A 132 7.96 2.93 2.34
CA ILE A 132 8.37 4.29 2.00
C ILE A 132 9.54 4.69 2.89
N LYS A 133 10.65 5.11 2.26
CA LYS A 133 11.89 5.46 2.95
C LYS A 133 12.40 6.81 2.47
N ASP A 134 12.98 7.57 3.39
CA ASP A 134 13.73 8.80 3.14
C ASP A 134 15.12 8.66 3.77
N GLY A 135 16.08 8.19 2.97
CA GLY A 135 17.40 7.79 3.47
C GLY A 135 17.30 6.71 4.56
N ASN A 136 17.70 7.06 5.79
CA ASN A 136 17.64 6.16 6.95
C ASN A 136 16.28 6.18 7.68
N VAL A 137 15.40 7.13 7.34
CA VAL A 137 14.08 7.27 7.98
C VAL A 137 13.09 6.36 7.26
N LYS A 138 12.39 5.50 8.01
CA LYS A 138 11.40 4.54 7.48
C LYS A 138 10.02 5.16 7.23
N SER A 139 9.98 6.46 6.95
CA SER A 139 8.73 7.19 6.71
C SER A 139 9.00 8.56 6.07
N ILE A 140 8.05 9.07 5.29
CA ILE A 140 8.07 10.43 4.73
C ILE A 140 6.97 11.29 5.35
N ARG A 141 7.20 12.60 5.43
CA ARG A 141 6.15 13.57 5.76
C ARG A 141 5.76 14.38 4.54
N THR A 142 4.56 14.15 4.00
CA THR A 142 4.11 14.74 2.73
C THR A 142 2.68 15.28 2.79
N PHE A 143 2.34 16.19 1.87
CA PHE A 143 0.96 16.63 1.63
C PHE A 143 0.31 15.87 0.49
N MET A 144 1.10 15.38 -0.46
CA MET A 144 0.60 14.70 -1.64
C MET A 144 1.43 13.45 -1.92
N LEU A 145 0.72 12.36 -2.18
CA LEU A 145 1.26 11.10 -2.67
C LEU A 145 0.60 10.81 -4.02
N GLN A 146 1.37 10.31 -4.99
CA GLN A 146 0.86 9.87 -6.28
C GLN A 146 1.41 8.47 -6.58
N ILE A 147 0.50 7.55 -6.88
CA ILE A 147 0.83 6.21 -7.39
C ILE A 147 0.58 6.27 -8.89
N ALA A 148 1.62 6.03 -9.68
CA ALA A 148 1.56 6.05 -11.13
C ALA A 148 1.80 4.65 -11.69
N VAL A 149 0.77 4.04 -12.28
CA VAL A 149 0.92 2.80 -13.05
C VAL A 149 1.54 3.17 -14.40
N ILE A 150 2.79 2.78 -14.59
CA ILE A 150 3.60 3.10 -15.77
C ILE A 150 3.33 2.10 -16.89
N SER A 151 3.16 0.83 -16.55
CA SER A 151 2.79 -0.24 -17.48
C SER A 151 2.03 -1.36 -16.77
N ASN A 152 1.26 -2.11 -17.54
CA ASN A 152 0.60 -3.34 -17.11
C ASN A 152 1.28 -4.59 -17.70
N HIS A 153 0.90 -5.76 -17.20
CA HIS A 153 1.32 -7.03 -17.78
C HIS A 153 0.77 -7.19 -19.20
N GLN A 154 1.46 -7.98 -20.02
CA GLN A 154 1.03 -8.30 -21.40
C GLN A 154 0.71 -7.06 -22.27
N ASN A 155 1.30 -5.91 -21.96
CA ASN A 155 1.01 -4.61 -22.59
C ASN A 155 -0.47 -4.18 -22.50
N GLY A 156 -1.15 -4.55 -21.41
CA GLY A 156 -2.53 -4.13 -21.16
C GLY A 156 -2.67 -2.61 -21.12
N ARG A 157 -3.74 -2.11 -21.76
CA ARG A 157 -4.00 -0.67 -21.92
C ARG A 157 -4.49 -0.03 -20.63
N ASP A 158 -5.46 -0.65 -19.98
CA ASP A 158 -6.08 -0.18 -18.75
C ASP A 158 -5.60 -1.00 -17.55
N THR A 159 -5.78 -0.47 -16.34
CA THR A 159 -5.35 -1.11 -15.11
C THR A 159 -6.52 -1.45 -14.19
N HIS A 160 -6.41 -2.57 -13.49
CA HIS A 160 -7.25 -2.91 -12.34
C HIS A 160 -6.44 -2.78 -11.06
N MET A 161 -6.96 -2.01 -10.12
CA MET A 161 -6.47 -2.01 -8.74
C MET A 161 -7.67 -2.21 -7.82
N ARG A 162 -7.59 -3.18 -6.92
CA ARG A 162 -8.73 -3.61 -6.10
C ARG A 162 -8.82 -2.85 -4.81
N GLN A 163 -7.69 -2.62 -4.15
CA GLN A 163 -7.68 -1.94 -2.85
C GLN A 163 -6.37 -1.19 -2.62
N ILE A 164 -6.43 -0.06 -1.92
CA ILE A 164 -5.24 0.70 -1.50
C ILE A 164 -5.40 1.14 -0.04
N ARG A 165 -4.37 0.86 0.78
CA ARG A 165 -4.26 1.35 2.15
C ARG A 165 -2.99 2.17 2.33
N ILE A 166 -3.10 3.27 3.07
CA ILE A 166 -1.96 4.15 3.35
C ILE A 166 -1.72 4.12 4.84
N HIS A 167 -0.55 3.64 5.25
CA HIS A 167 -0.20 3.51 6.66
C HIS A 167 0.74 4.62 7.09
N ALA A 168 0.39 5.21 8.22
CA ALA A 168 1.26 6.09 8.98
C ALA A 168 1.79 5.33 10.19
N PRO A 169 3.05 5.58 10.62
CA PRO A 169 3.49 5.09 11.92
C PRO A 169 2.58 5.73 12.99
N VAL A 170 2.18 4.94 13.99
CA VAL A 170 1.59 5.52 15.20
C VAL A 170 2.72 6.26 15.89
N GLU A 171 2.70 7.60 15.83
CA GLU A 171 3.56 8.40 16.71
C GLU A 171 3.25 7.93 18.13
N GLY A 172 4.29 7.44 18.82
CA GLY A 172 4.22 7.08 20.22
C GLY A 172 3.49 8.19 20.94
N LYS A 173 2.47 7.82 21.72
CA LYS A 173 1.79 8.73 22.63
C LYS A 173 2.89 9.53 23.35
N LEU A 174 3.11 10.78 22.95
CA LEU A 174 4.20 11.62 23.46
C LEU A 174 3.88 11.96 24.92
N TYR A 175 4.07 11.01 25.81
CA TYR A 175 4.20 11.26 27.23
C TYR A 175 5.65 11.59 27.47
N ALA A 176 5.91 12.60 28.29
CA ALA A 176 7.25 13.09 28.62
C ALA A 176 8.23 12.00 29.12
N LEU A 177 7.73 10.81 29.45
CA LEU A 177 8.48 9.69 30.01
C LEU A 177 8.85 8.59 29.02
N GLU A 178 8.41 8.65 27.75
CA GLU A 178 8.69 7.58 26.77
C GLU A 178 10.20 7.29 26.54
N PRO A 179 11.11 8.27 26.57
CA PRO A 179 12.56 8.01 26.52
C PRO A 179 13.08 7.11 27.65
N PHE A 180 12.33 7.00 28.75
CA PHE A 180 12.67 6.19 29.92
C PHE A 180 11.96 4.82 29.93
N GLY A 181 11.19 4.51 28.88
CA GLY A 181 10.55 3.22 28.68
C GLY A 181 9.01 3.27 28.73
N LYS A 182 8.40 2.14 28.36
CA LYS A 182 6.94 1.96 28.42
C LYS A 182 6.52 1.60 29.86
N PHE A 183 5.40 2.14 30.32
CA PHE A 183 4.79 1.68 31.56
C PHE A 183 4.36 0.22 31.44
N GLY A 184 5.13 -0.67 32.08
CA GLY A 184 4.92 -2.12 32.01
C GLY A 184 3.77 -2.63 32.87
N THR A 185 3.31 -1.87 33.87
CA THR A 185 2.24 -2.29 34.78
C THR A 185 0.95 -1.48 34.57
N VAL A 186 -0.18 -2.13 34.81
CA VAL A 186 -1.52 -1.51 34.76
C VAL A 186 -1.61 -0.29 35.69
N ASP A 187 -0.96 -0.38 36.86
CA ASP A 187 -0.90 0.71 37.84
C ASP A 187 -0.19 1.96 37.34
N PHE A 188 0.83 1.84 36.50
CA PHE A 188 1.49 3.01 35.92
C PHE A 188 0.77 3.53 34.67
N GLN A 189 0.12 2.65 33.91
CA GLN A 189 -0.65 3.03 32.73
C GLN A 189 -1.83 3.97 33.04
N LYS A 190 -2.42 3.90 34.25
CA LYS A 190 -3.51 4.82 34.66
C LYS A 190 -3.07 6.29 34.73
N PHE A 191 -1.78 6.56 34.87
CA PHE A 191 -1.20 7.90 34.88
C PHE A 191 -0.66 8.34 33.52
N ALA A 192 -0.78 7.50 32.48
CA ALA A 192 -0.27 7.82 31.15
C ALA A 192 -1.03 9.00 30.51
N THR A 193 -2.35 9.10 30.69
CA THR A 193 -3.16 10.20 30.14
C THR A 193 -3.95 10.90 31.23
N ILE A 194 -3.95 12.22 31.22
CA ILE A 194 -5.02 13.00 31.85
C ILE A 194 -6.20 12.99 30.88
N ARG A 195 -7.38 12.53 31.33
CA ARG A 195 -8.63 12.56 30.56
C ARG A 195 -9.55 13.63 31.12
#